data_AF-A0A3P7M6V3-F1
#
_entry.id   AF-A0A3P7M6V3-F1
#
_cell.length_a   1.000
_cell.length_b   1.000
_cell.length_c   1.000
_cell.angle_alpha   90.00
_cell.angle_beta   90.00
_cell.angle_gamma   90.00
#
_symmetry.space_group_name_H-M   'P 1'
#
loop_
_entity.id
_entity.type
_entity.pdbx_description
1 polymer ?
#
loop_
_entity_poly.entity_id
_entity_poly.type
_entity_poly.pdbx_seq_one_letter_code
_entity_poly.pdbx_strand_id
1 'polypeptide(L)'
;MKIEKVLIADDIEKECTDLLKAHGIEVTVKTKQTNDELKQSLAAHDAVIVRSATKMSTSEHSLSTRVENLASPGPCFVNDCSFLEELAKEEKAAWTSFDYEITDELIKAGAAGRLRLIGRAGTGVDNIDVPTATANKVLVMNTPRNVDGYFYPCKILVYLIQTFSEANSRSAAELTCILILSLTRHVPQADASMKAGKWARKDYMGEEVFGRTLAVIGLGRIGTEVSTRLQAFGMRVIGYDPMCTKE
;
A
#
# COMPACT_ATOMS: atom_id res chain seq x y z
N MET A 1 -12.89 23.72 12.07
CA MET A 1 -11.49 23.97 11.68
C MET A 1 -11.49 24.58 10.30
N LYS A 2 -10.92 25.78 10.11
CA LYS A 2 -10.83 26.43 8.80
C LYS A 2 -9.44 26.15 8.23
N ILE A 3 -9.37 25.62 7.02
CA ILE A 3 -8.11 25.38 6.31
C ILE A 3 -8.04 26.36 5.16
N GLU A 4 -6.99 27.19 5.16
CA GLU A 4 -6.79 28.25 4.18
C GLU A 4 -5.47 28.05 3.43
N LYS A 5 -4.43 27.55 4.12
CA LYS A 5 -3.10 27.32 3.56
C LYS A 5 -2.72 25.85 3.62
N VAL A 6 -2.42 25.26 2.46
CA VAL A 6 -2.02 23.86 2.33
C VAL A 6 -0.63 23.76 1.72
N LEU A 7 0.25 23.01 2.38
CA LEU A 7 1.54 22.62 1.85
C LEU A 7 1.42 21.28 1.14
N ILE A 8 1.93 21.16 -0.08
CA ILE A 8 2.18 19.87 -0.75
C ILE A 8 3.67 19.62 -0.72
N ALA A 9 4.09 18.62 0.07
CA ALA A 9 5.50 18.34 0.35
C ALA A 9 6.11 17.27 -0.59
N ASP A 10 5.27 16.58 -1.37
CA ASP A 10 5.66 15.52 -2.29
C ASP A 10 5.11 15.76 -3.69
N ASP A 11 5.63 15.00 -4.67
CA ASP A 11 5.12 15.03 -6.03
C ASP A 11 3.74 14.37 -6.11
N ILE A 12 2.75 15.16 -6.52
CA ILE A 12 1.33 14.81 -6.54
C ILE A 12 0.74 15.35 -7.84
N GLU A 13 -0.21 14.59 -8.40
CA GLU A 13 -0.96 14.96 -9.60
C GLU A 13 -1.49 16.39 -9.54
N LYS A 14 -1.35 17.12 -10.65
CA LYS A 14 -1.74 18.54 -10.76
C LYS A 14 -3.21 18.76 -10.43
N GLU A 15 -4.05 17.77 -10.70
CA GLU A 15 -5.48 17.78 -10.39
C GLU A 15 -5.76 18.07 -8.91
N CYS A 16 -4.92 17.57 -7.99
CA CYS A 16 -5.03 17.89 -6.56
C CYS A 16 -4.82 19.39 -6.29
N THR A 17 -3.82 19.99 -6.94
CA THR A 17 -3.54 21.44 -6.79
C THR A 17 -4.65 22.29 -7.38
N ASP A 18 -5.18 21.90 -8.54
CA ASP A 18 -6.24 22.63 -9.24
C ASP A 18 -7.53 22.58 -8.41
N LEU A 19 -7.85 21.42 -7.85
CA LEU A 19 -9.03 21.21 -7.01
C LEU A 19 -8.99 22.02 -5.72
N LEU A 20 -7.84 22.07 -5.03
CA LEU A 20 -7.67 22.89 -3.83
C LEU A 20 -7.82 24.39 -4.15
N LYS A 21 -7.17 24.87 -5.23
CA LYS A 21 -7.26 26.26 -5.66
C LYS A 21 -8.68 26.67 -6.07
N ALA A 22 -9.40 25.79 -6.78
CA ALA A 22 -10.79 26.02 -7.17
C ALA A 22 -11.72 26.26 -5.97
N HIS A 23 -11.33 25.77 -4.78
CA HIS A 23 -12.07 25.96 -3.53
C HIS A 23 -11.52 27.10 -2.66
N GLY A 24 -10.66 27.96 -3.21
CA GLY A 24 -10.12 29.14 -2.53
C GLY A 24 -9.05 28.82 -1.49
N ILE A 25 -8.41 27.66 -1.59
CA ILE A 25 -7.29 27.27 -0.71
C ILE A 25 -5.98 27.73 -1.35
N GLU A 26 -5.14 28.40 -0.57
CA GLU A 26 -3.77 28.75 -0.96
C GLU A 26 -2.90 27.51 -0.90
N VAL A 27 -2.32 27.12 -2.04
CA VAL A 27 -1.50 25.90 -2.17
C VAL A 27 -0.05 26.27 -2.42
N THR A 28 0.82 25.85 -1.52
CA THR A 28 2.27 25.92 -1.66
C THR A 28 2.80 24.54 -2.02
N VAL A 29 3.46 24.39 -3.17
CA VAL A 29 4.12 23.14 -3.56
C VAL A 29 5.62 23.30 -3.32
N LYS A 30 6.18 22.50 -2.41
CA LYS A 30 7.63 22.48 -2.12
C LYS A 30 8.07 21.04 -1.84
N THR A 31 8.69 20.43 -2.83
CA THR A 31 9.17 19.05 -2.73
C THR A 31 10.63 18.99 -2.29
N LYS A 32 11.06 17.86 -1.72
CA LYS A 32 12.46 17.58 -1.33
C LYS A 32 13.06 18.61 -0.36
N GLN A 33 12.26 19.08 0.60
CA GLN A 33 12.72 19.99 1.64
C GLN A 33 13.61 19.25 2.65
N THR A 34 14.56 19.95 3.24
CA THR A 34 15.25 19.47 4.44
C THR A 34 14.31 19.48 5.65
N ASN A 35 14.65 18.75 6.72
CA ASN A 35 13.84 18.73 7.94
C ASN A 35 13.64 20.13 8.53
N ASP A 36 14.65 21.00 8.49
CA ASP A 36 14.54 22.35 9.05
C ASP A 36 13.66 23.26 8.20
N GLU A 37 13.77 23.19 6.87
CA GLU A 37 12.85 23.89 5.95
C GLU A 37 11.42 23.38 6.11
N LEU A 38 11.26 22.06 6.29
CA LEU A 38 9.96 21.44 6.48
C LEU A 38 9.33 21.88 7.81
N LYS A 39 10.08 21.98 8.91
CA LYS A 39 9.60 22.53 10.20
C LYS A 39 9.00 23.93 10.00
N GLN A 40 9.70 24.80 9.28
CA GLN A 40 9.23 26.17 8.99
C GLN A 40 7.99 26.18 8.10
N SER A 41 8.00 25.38 7.03
CA SER A 41 6.85 25.26 6.13
C SER A 41 5.63 24.68 6.86
N LEU A 42 5.77 23.65 7.69
CA LEU A 42 4.67 23.06 8.47
C LEU A 42 4.08 24.07 9.45
N ALA A 43 4.91 24.85 10.13
CA ALA A 43 4.43 25.88 11.07
C ALA A 43 3.61 26.99 10.38
N ALA A 44 3.88 27.27 9.09
CA ALA A 44 3.23 28.31 8.31
C ALA A 44 1.92 27.87 7.62
N HIS A 45 1.59 26.58 7.57
CA HIS A 45 0.44 26.04 6.86
C HIS A 45 -0.55 25.35 7.80
N ASP A 46 -1.83 25.36 7.44
CA ASP A 46 -2.88 24.74 8.25
C ASP A 46 -2.95 23.22 8.00
N ALA A 47 -2.56 22.78 6.81
CA ALA A 47 -2.44 21.37 6.47
C ALA A 47 -1.21 21.08 5.62
N VAL A 48 -0.74 19.84 5.68
CA VAL A 48 0.27 19.29 4.77
C VAL A 48 -0.29 18.07 4.05
N ILE A 49 0.01 17.95 2.76
CA ILE A 49 -0.23 16.76 1.96
C ILE A 49 1.12 16.13 1.64
N VAL A 50 1.25 14.87 2.00
CA VAL A 50 2.45 14.06 1.80
C VAL A 50 2.12 12.80 1.00
N ARG A 51 3.11 12.29 0.29
CA ARG A 51 3.11 10.97 -0.36
C ARG A 51 4.23 10.12 0.26
N SER A 52 4.49 8.95 -0.31
CA SER A 52 5.78 8.28 -0.18
C SER A 52 6.60 8.75 -1.37
N ALA A 53 7.53 9.68 -1.16
CA ALA A 53 8.67 9.75 -2.05
C ALA A 53 9.34 8.37 -2.01
N THR A 54 9.23 7.61 -3.09
CA THR A 54 9.83 6.28 -3.20
C THR A 54 11.15 6.43 -3.98
N LYS A 55 12.30 6.43 -3.31
CA LYS A 55 13.55 6.00 -3.94
C LYS A 55 13.72 4.51 -3.69
N MET A 56 13.63 3.74 -4.77
CA MET A 56 14.25 2.42 -4.81
C MET A 56 15.76 2.67 -4.85
N SER A 57 16.46 2.59 -3.72
CA SER A 57 17.91 2.46 -3.76
C SER A 57 18.24 1.12 -4.40
N THR A 58 18.92 1.14 -5.54
CA THR A 58 19.46 -0.06 -6.18
C THR A 58 20.52 -0.67 -5.26
N SER A 59 20.11 -1.66 -4.47
CA SER A 59 21.03 -2.69 -4.00
C SER A 59 20.44 -4.03 -4.43
N GLU A 60 21.11 -4.66 -5.39
CA GLU A 60 20.83 -6.02 -5.83
C GLU A 60 21.02 -6.96 -4.63
N HIS A 61 19.94 -7.26 -3.90
CA HIS A 61 19.91 -8.42 -3.02
C HIS A 61 19.25 -9.56 -3.80
N SER A 62 20.09 -10.49 -4.25
CA SER A 62 19.67 -11.77 -4.79
C SER A 62 18.88 -12.53 -3.71
N LEU A 63 17.55 -12.50 -3.78
CA LEU A 63 16.69 -13.40 -3.04
C LEU A 63 16.77 -14.79 -3.66
N SER A 64 17.91 -15.46 -3.47
CA SER A 64 18.00 -16.91 -3.61
C SER A 64 17.67 -17.54 -2.26
N THR A 65 16.39 -17.58 -1.90
CA THR A 65 15.95 -18.36 -0.73
C THR A 65 15.28 -19.64 -1.22
N ARG A 66 15.96 -20.74 -0.87
CA ARG A 66 15.71 -22.13 -1.23
C ARG A 66 14.25 -22.54 -0.98
N VAL A 67 13.50 -22.79 -2.06
CA VAL A 67 12.31 -23.64 -2.02
C VAL A 67 12.75 -25.05 -2.45
N GLU A 68 13.65 -25.65 -1.68
CA GLU A 68 14.01 -27.06 -1.86
C GLU A 68 13.48 -27.83 -0.65
N ASN A 69 12.54 -28.74 -0.91
CA ASN A 69 11.89 -29.68 0.00
C ASN A 69 10.61 -29.22 0.72
N LEU A 70 9.54 -28.99 -0.05
CA LEU A 70 8.18 -29.27 0.43
C LEU A 70 7.78 -30.66 -0.07
N ALA A 71 8.13 -31.67 0.72
CA ALA A 71 7.55 -33.00 0.55
C ALA A 71 6.02 -32.89 0.64
N SER A 72 5.33 -33.54 -0.29
CA SER A 72 3.87 -33.52 -0.45
C SER A 72 3.16 -33.84 0.86
N PRO A 73 2.37 -32.93 1.45
CA PRO A 73 1.56 -33.25 2.60
C PRO A 73 0.28 -33.94 2.13
N GLY A 74 -0.09 -35.02 2.82
CA GLY A 74 -1.44 -35.56 2.80
C GLY A 74 -2.47 -34.53 3.27
N PRO A 75 -3.73 -34.92 3.50
CA PRO A 75 -4.79 -33.98 3.88
C PRO A 75 -4.48 -33.35 5.26
N CYS A 76 -3.82 -32.19 5.26
CA CYS A 76 -3.58 -31.41 6.45
C CYS A 76 -4.87 -30.70 6.85
N PHE A 77 -5.44 -31.13 7.97
CA PHE A 77 -6.47 -30.40 8.69
C PHE A 77 -5.86 -29.10 9.24
N VAL A 78 -6.47 -27.98 8.86
CA VAL A 78 -6.12 -26.62 9.25
C VAL A 78 -6.41 -26.45 10.73
N ASN A 79 -5.40 -26.56 11.60
CA ASN A 79 -5.56 -26.15 13.00
C ASN A 79 -4.29 -25.58 13.66
N ASP A 80 -3.15 -25.53 12.97
CA ASP A 80 -1.96 -24.88 13.49
C ASP A 80 -1.39 -23.90 12.45
N CYS A 81 -1.63 -22.61 12.68
CA CYS A 81 -1.22 -21.50 11.81
C CYS A 81 0.04 -20.79 12.32
N SER A 82 0.76 -21.37 13.30
CA SER A 82 1.99 -20.81 13.89
C SER A 82 3.06 -20.46 12.85
N PHE A 83 3.21 -21.30 11.82
CA PHE A 83 4.13 -21.06 10.70
C PHE A 83 3.79 -19.80 9.90
N LEU A 84 2.51 -19.48 9.73
CA LEU A 84 2.08 -18.29 8.99
C LEU A 84 2.33 -16.99 9.78
N GLU A 85 2.29 -17.07 11.12
CA GLU A 85 2.60 -15.93 12.00
C GLU A 85 4.09 -15.58 12.00
N GLU A 86 4.97 -16.56 11.81
CA GLU A 86 6.42 -16.36 11.74
C GLU A 86 6.84 -15.67 10.43
N LEU A 87 6.29 -16.12 9.29
CA LEU A 87 6.49 -15.48 7.98
C LEU A 87 6.01 -14.01 7.97
N ALA A 88 4.87 -13.72 8.60
CA ALA A 88 4.34 -12.35 8.68
C ALA A 88 5.26 -11.40 9.48
N LYS A 89 6.02 -11.92 10.46
CA LYS A 89 6.99 -11.13 11.25
C LYS A 89 8.24 -10.81 10.44
N GLU A 90 8.75 -11.77 9.67
CA GLU A 90 9.93 -11.59 8.82
C GLU A 90 9.66 -10.60 7.69
N GLU A 91 8.48 -10.67 7.05
CA GLU A 91 8.12 -9.77 5.96
C GLU A 91 8.07 -8.31 6.44
N LYS A 92 7.48 -8.05 7.62
CA LYS A 92 7.34 -6.71 8.21
C LYS A 92 8.68 -5.98 8.42
N ALA A 93 9.77 -6.72 8.67
CA ALA A 93 11.10 -6.14 8.87
C ALA A 93 11.75 -5.63 7.56
N ALA A 94 11.30 -6.10 6.40
CA ALA A 94 11.89 -5.75 5.10
C ALA A 94 11.36 -4.43 4.50
N TRP A 95 10.23 -3.89 4.98
CA TRP A 95 9.49 -2.80 4.32
C TRP A 95 9.77 -1.37 4.84
N THR A 96 10.65 -1.16 5.83
CA THR A 96 10.67 0.09 6.62
C THR A 96 11.60 1.21 6.15
N SER A 97 12.08 1.24 4.89
CA SER A 97 12.88 2.37 4.40
C SER A 97 12.02 3.40 3.65
N PHE A 98 11.53 4.44 4.35
CA PHE A 98 10.85 5.58 3.74
C PHE A 98 11.79 6.79 3.64
N ASP A 99 11.81 7.49 2.50
CA ASP A 99 12.62 8.71 2.33
C ASP A 99 12.02 9.95 3.02
N TYR A 100 10.72 9.91 3.35
CA TYR A 100 9.99 11.04 3.94
C TYR A 100 9.07 10.53 5.04
N GLU A 101 9.53 10.65 6.28
CA GLU A 101 8.82 10.27 7.50
C GLU A 101 8.40 11.53 8.25
N ILE A 102 7.10 11.65 8.55
CA ILE A 102 6.57 12.74 9.38
C ILE A 102 6.73 12.33 10.84
N THR A 103 7.93 12.64 11.35
CA THR A 103 8.36 12.31 12.71
C THR A 103 7.67 13.16 13.77
N ASP A 104 7.82 12.74 15.02
CA ASP A 104 7.28 13.43 16.19
C ASP A 104 7.76 14.90 16.29
N GLU A 105 9.03 15.16 15.99
CA GLU A 105 9.63 16.49 15.99
C GLU A 105 8.97 17.43 14.97
N LEU A 106 8.74 16.93 13.75
CA LEU A 106 8.10 17.70 12.67
C LEU A 106 6.66 18.05 13.04
N ILE A 107 5.94 17.09 13.62
CA ILE A 107 4.56 17.28 14.08
C ILE A 107 4.50 18.32 15.19
N LYS A 108 5.35 18.19 16.22
CA LYS A 108 5.40 19.14 17.34
C LYS A 108 5.71 20.56 16.86
N ALA A 109 6.69 20.70 15.96
CA ALA A 109 7.06 21.99 15.38
C ALA A 109 5.91 22.61 14.56
N GLY A 110 5.25 21.81 13.71
CA GLY A 110 4.10 22.27 12.94
C GLY A 110 2.91 22.65 13.82
N ALA A 111 2.60 21.82 14.83
CA ALA A 111 1.46 21.99 15.73
C ALA A 111 1.61 23.21 16.66
N ALA A 112 2.85 23.59 16.98
CA ALA A 112 3.15 24.85 17.67
C ALA A 112 2.79 26.08 16.82
N GLY A 113 2.77 25.93 15.49
CA GLY A 113 2.28 26.92 14.54
C GLY A 113 0.82 26.69 14.15
N ARG A 114 0.59 26.61 12.83
CA ARG A 114 -0.75 26.52 12.25
C ARG A 114 -1.22 25.10 11.94
N LEU A 115 -0.33 24.09 11.95
CA LEU A 115 -0.66 22.75 11.46
C LEU A 115 -1.79 22.11 12.26
N ARG A 116 -2.86 21.71 11.57
CA ARG A 116 -3.99 20.97 12.14
C ARG A 116 -4.36 19.70 11.38
N LEU A 117 -3.81 19.49 10.19
CA LEU A 117 -4.14 18.36 9.32
C LEU A 117 -2.92 17.84 8.56
N ILE A 118 -2.76 16.52 8.55
CA ILE A 118 -1.81 15.80 7.69
C ILE A 118 -2.63 14.88 6.78
N GLY A 119 -2.58 15.12 5.49
CA GLY A 119 -3.19 14.29 4.45
C GLY A 119 -2.15 13.40 3.78
N ARG A 120 -2.28 12.08 3.90
CA ARG A 120 -1.45 11.11 3.20
C ARG A 120 -2.13 10.69 1.90
N ALA A 121 -1.52 11.03 0.77
CA ALA A 121 -1.91 10.55 -0.55
C ALA A 121 -1.48 9.09 -0.75
N GLY A 122 -2.15 8.16 -0.05
CA GLY A 122 -1.83 6.74 -0.04
C GLY A 122 -2.72 5.98 0.95
N THR A 123 -2.73 4.66 0.83
CA THR A 123 -3.57 3.79 1.67
C THR A 123 -3.00 3.57 3.06
N GLY A 124 -1.67 3.49 3.19
CA GLY A 124 -0.97 3.37 4.47
C GLY A 124 -0.71 4.72 5.13
N VAL A 125 -0.43 4.69 6.44
CA VAL A 125 0.02 5.85 7.24
C VAL A 125 1.32 5.54 7.97
N ASP A 126 2.04 4.51 7.52
CA ASP A 126 3.21 3.93 8.18
C ASP A 126 4.38 4.91 8.29
N ASN A 127 4.41 5.94 7.44
CA ASN A 127 5.42 7.00 7.45
C ASN A 127 5.00 8.24 8.24
N ILE A 128 3.99 8.14 9.11
CA ILE A 128 3.48 9.24 9.94
C ILE A 128 3.37 8.77 11.38
N ASP A 129 3.94 9.51 12.33
CA ASP A 129 3.72 9.27 13.76
C ASP A 129 2.31 9.71 14.18
N VAL A 130 1.34 8.82 13.95
CA VAL A 130 -0.08 9.01 14.30
C VAL A 130 -0.29 9.23 15.81
N PRO A 131 0.37 8.49 16.72
CA PRO A 131 0.31 8.78 18.16
C PRO A 131 0.67 10.24 18.50
N THR A 132 1.79 10.75 17.99
CA THR A 132 2.21 12.13 18.25
C THR A 132 1.26 13.13 17.62
N ALA A 133 0.79 12.89 16.39
CA ALA A 133 -0.21 13.74 15.73
C ALA A 133 -1.48 13.86 16.58
N THR A 134 -1.98 12.73 17.07
CA THR A 134 -3.18 12.67 17.92
C THR A 134 -2.98 13.45 19.23
N ALA A 135 -1.85 13.24 19.91
CA ALA A 135 -1.51 13.96 21.15
C ALA A 135 -1.44 15.48 20.94
N ASN A 136 -1.01 15.93 19.77
CA ASN A 136 -0.89 17.35 19.41
C ASN A 136 -2.14 17.92 18.72
N LYS A 137 -3.25 17.18 18.69
CA LYS A 137 -4.52 17.58 18.03
C LYS A 137 -4.34 17.92 16.54
N VAL A 138 -3.41 17.22 15.89
CA VAL A 138 -3.21 17.23 14.44
C VAL A 138 -3.91 16.01 13.87
N LEU A 139 -4.87 16.25 12.99
CA LEU A 139 -5.66 15.18 12.38
C LEU A 139 -4.84 14.50 11.27
N VAL A 140 -4.79 13.17 11.27
CA VAL A 140 -4.17 12.40 10.18
C VAL A 140 -5.26 11.77 9.33
N MET A 141 -5.15 11.93 8.02
CA MET A 141 -6.08 11.39 7.03
C MET A 141 -5.31 10.66 5.94
N ASN A 142 -5.86 9.57 5.44
CA ASN A 142 -5.33 8.79 4.31
C ASN A 142 -6.44 8.51 3.29
N THR A 143 -6.16 7.71 2.27
CA THR A 143 -7.14 7.33 1.23
C THR A 143 -7.53 5.84 1.32
N PRO A 144 -8.27 5.39 2.37
CA PRO A 144 -8.56 3.97 2.58
C PRO A 144 -9.69 3.39 1.69
N ARG A 145 -10.02 4.05 0.55
CA ARG A 145 -11.10 3.80 -0.44
C ARG A 145 -12.29 4.80 -0.40
N ASN A 146 -12.79 5.23 -1.55
CA ASN A 146 -14.17 5.77 -1.69
C ASN A 146 -15.18 4.66 -1.40
N VAL A 147 -15.89 4.79 -0.29
CA VAL A 147 -17.20 4.18 -0.13
C VAL A 147 -18.21 5.13 -0.76
N ASP A 148 -18.86 4.69 -1.84
CA ASP A 148 -20.08 5.36 -2.33
C ASP A 148 -21.02 5.57 -1.14
N GLY A 149 -21.36 6.84 -0.84
CA GLY A 149 -22.35 7.19 0.18
C GLY A 149 -21.84 7.68 1.54
N TYR A 150 -20.54 7.82 1.79
CA TYR A 150 -20.06 8.46 3.03
C TYR A 150 -19.95 9.99 2.88
N PHE A 151 -20.80 10.71 3.61
CA PHE A 151 -20.73 12.16 3.78
C PHE A 151 -19.62 12.52 4.77
N TYR A 152 -18.49 12.99 4.25
CA TYR A 152 -17.39 13.47 5.06
C TYR A 152 -17.56 14.95 5.39
N PRO A 153 -17.53 15.37 6.67
CA PRO A 153 -17.78 16.76 7.07
C PRO A 153 -16.63 17.72 6.74
N CYS A 154 -15.47 17.22 6.28
CA CYS A 154 -14.30 18.02 5.92
C CYS A 154 -14.14 18.08 4.40
N LYS A 155 -14.21 19.28 3.81
CA LYS A 155 -14.08 19.49 2.36
C LYS A 155 -12.76 18.93 1.80
N ILE A 156 -11.65 19.06 2.53
CA ILE A 156 -10.35 18.50 2.12
C ILE A 156 -10.36 16.97 2.09
N LEU A 157 -11.12 16.33 2.98
CA LEU A 157 -11.28 14.87 3.02
C LEU A 157 -11.98 14.37 1.75
N VAL A 158 -13.00 15.10 1.27
CA VAL A 158 -13.65 14.79 0.00
C VAL A 158 -12.68 14.93 -1.17
N TYR A 159 -11.85 15.98 -1.20
CA TYR A 159 -10.93 16.26 -2.31
C TYR A 159 -9.70 15.33 -2.37
N LEU A 160 -9.08 15.02 -1.22
CA LEU A 160 -7.98 14.05 -1.15
C LEU A 160 -8.44 12.63 -1.50
N ILE A 161 -9.68 12.26 -1.17
CA ILE A 161 -10.17 10.92 -1.49
C ILE A 161 -10.67 10.88 -2.95
N GLN A 162 -11.39 11.89 -3.46
CA GLN A 162 -11.93 11.88 -4.83
C GLN A 162 -10.87 11.83 -5.93
N THR A 163 -9.75 12.53 -5.76
CA THR A 163 -8.70 12.61 -6.81
C THR A 163 -7.82 11.36 -6.87
N PHE A 164 -7.88 10.48 -5.85
CA PHE A 164 -6.97 9.32 -5.72
C PHE A 164 -7.70 7.98 -5.56
N SER A 165 -9.03 7.95 -5.72
CA SER A 165 -9.85 6.80 -5.36
C SER A 165 -10.44 6.06 -6.55
N GLU A 166 -9.57 5.38 -7.28
CA GLU A 166 -9.76 3.94 -7.45
C GLU A 166 -8.71 3.30 -6.52
N ALA A 167 -9.15 2.92 -5.32
CA ALA A 167 -8.27 2.32 -4.33
C ALA A 167 -7.49 1.16 -4.97
N ASN A 168 -6.17 1.13 -4.76
CA ASN A 168 -5.23 0.12 -5.27
C ASN A 168 -5.65 -1.33 -5.03
N SER A 169 -6.72 -1.60 -4.28
CA SER A 169 -7.26 -2.92 -4.02
C SER A 169 -7.58 -3.71 -5.28
N ARG A 170 -8.23 -3.11 -6.29
CA ARG A 170 -8.55 -3.83 -7.55
C ARG A 170 -7.30 -4.12 -8.35
N SER A 171 -6.48 -3.11 -8.60
CA SER A 171 -5.22 -3.25 -9.34
C SER A 171 -4.26 -4.22 -8.66
N ALA A 172 -4.14 -4.17 -7.32
CA ALA A 172 -3.36 -5.12 -6.56
C ALA A 172 -3.92 -6.54 -6.68
N ALA A 173 -5.24 -6.73 -6.56
CA ALA A 173 -5.86 -8.04 -6.71
C ALA A 173 -5.66 -8.63 -8.11
N GLU A 174 -5.83 -7.81 -9.16
CA GLU A 174 -5.57 -8.22 -10.55
C GLU A 174 -4.10 -8.62 -10.76
N LEU A 175 -3.17 -7.79 -10.26
CA LEU A 175 -1.75 -8.08 -10.33
C LEU A 175 -1.41 -9.37 -9.57
N THR A 176 -1.96 -9.59 -8.38
CA THR A 176 -1.79 -10.84 -7.63
C THR A 176 -2.27 -12.04 -8.43
N CYS A 177 -3.45 -11.96 -9.08
CA CYS A 177 -3.95 -13.03 -9.94
C CYS A 177 -3.00 -13.30 -11.12
N ILE A 178 -2.51 -12.24 -11.77
CA ILE A 178 -1.54 -12.33 -12.87
C ILE A 178 -0.25 -13.02 -12.39
N LEU A 179 0.28 -12.63 -11.23
CA LEU A 179 1.50 -13.19 -10.68
C LEU A 179 1.33 -14.68 -10.35
N ILE A 180 0.21 -15.07 -9.74
CA ILE A 180 -0.10 -16.48 -9.44
C ILE A 180 -0.11 -17.30 -10.74
N LEU A 181 -0.86 -16.86 -11.75
CA LEU A 181 -0.94 -17.55 -13.05
C LEU A 181 0.41 -17.55 -13.80
N SER A 182 1.17 -16.47 -13.69
CA SER A 182 2.49 -16.35 -14.32
C SER A 182 3.51 -17.30 -13.69
N LEU A 183 3.43 -17.49 -12.36
CA LEU A 183 4.26 -18.42 -11.62
C LEU A 183 3.95 -19.86 -12.00
N THR A 184 2.67 -20.25 -12.07
CA THR A 184 2.33 -21.63 -12.45
C THR A 184 2.68 -21.93 -13.91
N ARG A 185 2.86 -20.91 -14.75
CA ARG A 185 3.14 -21.06 -16.18
C ARG A 185 4.57 -20.64 -16.58
N HIS A 186 5.42 -20.32 -15.61
CA HIS A 186 6.81 -19.86 -15.83
C HIS A 186 6.95 -18.76 -16.88
N VAL A 187 5.97 -17.84 -16.94
CA VAL A 187 5.86 -16.86 -18.03
C VAL A 187 7.10 -15.96 -18.12
N PRO A 188 7.63 -15.38 -17.01
CA PRO A 188 8.80 -14.52 -17.09
C PRO A 188 10.05 -15.25 -17.58
N GLN A 189 10.27 -16.49 -17.13
CA GLN A 189 11.42 -17.30 -17.52
C GLN A 189 11.34 -17.73 -18.98
N ALA A 190 10.14 -18.13 -19.44
CA ALA A 190 9.89 -18.48 -20.83
C ALA A 190 10.09 -17.28 -21.78
N ASP A 191 9.58 -16.11 -21.41
CA ASP A 191 9.77 -14.86 -22.17
C ASP A 191 11.26 -14.48 -22.27
N ALA A 192 12.01 -14.54 -21.16
CA ALA A 192 13.44 -14.29 -21.15
C ALA A 192 14.22 -15.26 -22.06
N SER A 193 13.87 -16.55 -22.02
CA SER A 193 14.46 -17.57 -22.89
C SER A 193 14.20 -17.27 -24.37
N MET A 194 12.96 -16.92 -24.73
CA MET A 194 12.61 -16.58 -26.10
C MET A 194 13.35 -15.35 -26.61
N LYS A 195 13.45 -14.30 -25.78
CA LYS A 195 14.24 -13.09 -26.10
C LYS A 195 15.74 -13.39 -26.28
N ALA A 196 16.24 -14.43 -25.62
CA ALA A 196 17.59 -14.96 -25.81
C ALA A 196 17.72 -15.90 -27.03
N GLY A 197 16.69 -16.02 -27.89
CA GLY A 197 16.69 -16.86 -29.08
C GLY A 197 16.50 -18.35 -28.80
N LYS A 198 16.11 -18.74 -27.59
CA LYS A 198 15.95 -20.13 -27.16
C LYS A 198 14.47 -20.51 -27.04
N TRP A 199 14.05 -21.52 -27.81
CA TRP A 199 12.71 -22.10 -27.71
C TRP A 199 12.68 -23.32 -26.77
N ALA A 200 12.83 -23.06 -25.47
CA ALA A 200 12.94 -24.07 -24.42
C ALA A 200 11.57 -24.55 -23.90
N ARG A 201 10.69 -25.00 -24.80
CA ARG A 201 9.29 -25.39 -24.46
C ARG A 201 9.20 -26.45 -23.37
N LYS A 202 10.12 -27.42 -23.34
CA LYS A 202 10.10 -28.53 -22.37
C LYS A 202 10.42 -28.04 -20.95
N ASP A 203 11.29 -27.04 -20.84
CA ASP A 203 11.81 -26.55 -19.56
C ASP A 203 10.80 -25.64 -18.85
N TYR A 204 9.83 -25.10 -19.58
CA TYR A 204 8.79 -24.19 -19.08
C TYR A 204 7.37 -24.73 -19.25
N MET A 205 7.21 -26.05 -19.17
CA MET A 205 5.87 -26.65 -19.11
C MET A 205 5.27 -26.38 -17.73
N GLY A 206 4.33 -25.44 -17.68
CA GLY A 206 3.65 -25.08 -16.44
C GLY A 206 2.52 -26.02 -16.02
N GLU A 207 1.90 -25.68 -14.90
CA GLU A 207 0.76 -26.37 -14.32
C GLU A 207 -0.53 -25.55 -14.39
N GLU A 208 -1.65 -26.25 -14.42
CA GLU A 208 -2.97 -25.66 -14.31
C GLU A 208 -3.31 -25.35 -12.85
N VAL A 209 -4.03 -24.25 -12.64
CA VAL A 209 -4.52 -23.86 -11.31
C VAL A 209 -5.85 -24.55 -10.96
N PHE A 210 -6.56 -25.13 -11.92
CA PHE A 210 -7.84 -25.79 -11.69
C PHE A 210 -7.71 -26.92 -10.66
N GLY A 211 -8.59 -26.93 -9.65
CA GLY A 211 -8.56 -27.89 -8.54
C GLY A 211 -7.41 -27.69 -7.53
N ARG A 212 -6.48 -26.75 -7.77
CA ARG A 212 -5.43 -26.41 -6.81
C ARG A 212 -5.99 -25.58 -5.67
N THR A 213 -5.28 -25.57 -4.54
CA THR A 213 -5.69 -24.81 -3.35
C THR A 213 -4.91 -23.50 -3.27
N LEU A 214 -5.63 -22.38 -3.14
CA LEU A 214 -5.08 -21.08 -2.80
C LEU A 214 -5.29 -20.82 -1.30
N ALA A 215 -4.21 -20.55 -0.58
CA ALA A 215 -4.28 -20.07 0.79
C ALA A 215 -4.12 -18.54 0.82
N VAL A 216 -5.05 -17.85 1.49
CA VAL A 216 -5.07 -16.39 1.59
C VAL A 216 -4.87 -15.97 3.04
N ILE A 217 -3.82 -15.20 3.32
CA ILE A 217 -3.51 -14.67 4.65
C ILE A 217 -3.86 -13.19 4.64
N GLY A 218 -4.87 -12.82 5.42
CA GLY A 218 -5.53 -11.52 5.35
C GLY A 218 -6.73 -11.56 4.41
N LEU A 219 -7.93 -11.70 4.97
CA LEU A 219 -9.21 -11.67 4.25
C LEU A 219 -9.82 -10.26 4.23
N GLY A 220 -8.95 -9.26 4.15
CA GLY A 220 -9.34 -7.89 3.88
C GLY A 220 -9.75 -7.68 2.42
N ARG A 221 -9.90 -6.41 2.03
CA ARG A 221 -10.36 -5.98 0.70
C ARG A 221 -9.67 -6.70 -0.47
N ILE A 222 -8.33 -6.78 -0.44
CA ILE A 222 -7.55 -7.41 -1.52
C ILE A 222 -7.71 -8.93 -1.50
N GLY A 223 -7.55 -9.55 -0.32
CA GLY A 223 -7.67 -11.00 -0.16
C GLY A 223 -9.01 -11.53 -0.64
N THR A 224 -10.11 -10.83 -0.36
CA THR A 224 -11.44 -11.18 -0.87
C THR A 224 -11.54 -11.06 -2.39
N GLU A 225 -11.06 -9.96 -2.98
CA GLU A 225 -11.10 -9.75 -4.44
C GLU A 225 -10.28 -10.81 -5.20
N VAL A 226 -9.11 -11.19 -4.66
CA VAL A 226 -8.28 -12.28 -5.20
C VAL A 226 -9.00 -13.62 -5.08
N SER A 227 -9.56 -13.90 -3.90
CA SER A 227 -10.28 -15.15 -3.62
C SER A 227 -11.42 -15.37 -4.61
N THR A 228 -12.29 -14.37 -4.79
CA THR A 228 -13.43 -14.44 -5.71
C THR A 228 -12.99 -14.72 -7.14
N ARG A 229 -11.94 -14.05 -7.61
CA ARG A 229 -11.42 -14.25 -8.99
C ARG A 229 -10.84 -15.64 -9.17
N LEU A 230 -10.01 -16.11 -8.25
CA LEU A 230 -9.35 -17.42 -8.39
C LEU A 230 -10.29 -18.61 -8.13
N GLN A 231 -11.37 -18.42 -7.38
CA GLN A 231 -12.49 -19.38 -7.37
C GLN A 231 -13.12 -19.55 -8.76
N ALA A 232 -13.22 -18.49 -9.57
CA ALA A 232 -13.71 -18.58 -10.95
C ALA A 232 -12.77 -19.38 -11.88
N PHE A 233 -11.48 -19.50 -11.52
CA PHE A 233 -10.52 -20.40 -12.18
C PHE A 233 -10.62 -21.85 -11.67
N GLY A 234 -11.59 -22.16 -10.79
CA GLY A 234 -11.81 -23.49 -10.23
C GLY A 234 -10.81 -23.86 -9.12
N MET A 235 -10.15 -22.88 -8.49
CA MET A 235 -9.32 -23.13 -7.33
C MET A 235 -10.18 -23.32 -6.08
N ARG A 236 -9.73 -24.18 -5.16
CA ARG A 236 -10.23 -24.22 -3.79
C ARG A 236 -9.55 -23.10 -2.99
N VAL A 237 -10.31 -22.19 -2.41
CA VAL A 237 -9.74 -21.10 -1.59
C VAL A 237 -9.93 -21.41 -0.11
N ILE A 238 -8.85 -21.28 0.65
CA ILE A 238 -8.84 -21.27 2.12
C ILE A 238 -8.26 -19.95 2.59
N GLY A 239 -8.74 -19.44 3.72
CA GLY A 239 -8.34 -18.12 4.21
C GLY A 239 -8.12 -18.09 5.72
N TYR A 240 -7.22 -17.21 6.15
CA TYR A 240 -6.99 -16.88 7.55
C TYR A 240 -6.94 -15.37 7.73
N ASP A 241 -7.63 -14.84 8.73
CA ASP A 241 -7.55 -13.45 9.16
C ASP A 241 -7.74 -13.39 10.68
N PRO A 242 -6.91 -12.63 11.44
CA PRO A 242 -7.05 -12.51 12.89
C PRO A 242 -8.43 -11.98 13.34
N MET A 243 -9.15 -11.29 12.45
CA MET A 243 -10.46 -10.72 12.73
C MET A 243 -11.62 -11.64 12.32
N CYS A 244 -11.35 -12.74 11.62
CA CYS A 244 -12.35 -13.75 11.28
C CYS A 244 -12.59 -14.71 12.45
N THR A 245 -13.85 -15.01 12.74
CA THR A 245 -14.20 -16.08 13.68
C THR A 245 -14.23 -17.42 12.96
N LYS A 246 -13.88 -18.52 13.64
CA LYS A 246 -14.02 -19.86 13.07
C LYS A 246 -15.52 -20.15 12.88
N GLU A 247 -15.94 -20.33 11.63
CA GLU A 247 -17.22 -20.96 11.28
C GLU A 247 -17.15 -22.48 11.46
#